data_AF-A0A5M3XQE3-F1
#
_entry.id   AF-A0A5M3XQE3-F1
#
_cell.length_a   1.000
_cell.length_b   1.000
_cell.length_c   1.000
_cell.angle_alpha   90.00
_cell.angle_beta   90.00
_cell.angle_gamma   90.00
#
_symmetry.space_group_name_H-M   'P 1'
#
loop_
_entity.id
_entity.type
_entity.pdbx_description
1 polymer ?
#
loop_
_entity_poly.entity_id
_entity_poly.type
_entity_poly.pdbx_seq_one_letter_code
_entity_poly.pdbx_strand_id
1 'polypeptide(L)'
;MGQVVGFLAFVLAAVFGIHYYLWRRLVRGTTAPGRNRRILTWTLIVLAGLLVVALIGTRVFPSEAGHALAWPGYLWLAIMFYLAVILLALEIPRAIALIALRRRERKPSQALPVPVPAGGAPPTHEIAPDENPAMPQLDRRLFLSRTAAAVAGVGAIATVGYGMRTALGDPIIERVPVRLARLDPRMNGFRIAVVSDIHLGPLTGINHTERIVRMINGLEADIVAIVGDLVDGTVAELGPLARPLRNLESRYGSYFVTGNHEYYTANGPKEWIDELNTLGVRSLRNERVEIAHAGATLDLAGVNDVNGTTMDDGPNMANALTGRDTTRPVVLLSHQPVQVHDAARYGVDLQLSGHTHGGQMAPFNLIVPLQQPVVQGLDVIDGTQIYVTRGAGFWGPPVRVGAPPEIALLELHP
;
A
#
# COMPACT_ATOMS: atom_id res chain seq x y z
N MET A 1 -6.60 -6.24 -25.25
CA MET A 1 -6.41 -7.59 -24.65
C MET A 1 -4.96 -7.91 -24.26
N GLY A 2 -3.95 -7.63 -25.09
CA GLY A 2 -2.55 -8.03 -24.80
C GLY A 2 -1.97 -7.51 -23.47
N GLN A 3 -2.23 -6.26 -23.09
CA GLN A 3 -1.70 -5.68 -21.83
C GLN A 3 -2.34 -6.30 -20.58
N VAL A 4 -3.65 -6.56 -20.60
CA VAL A 4 -4.39 -7.21 -19.49
C VAL A 4 -3.92 -8.65 -19.30
N VAL A 5 -3.73 -9.40 -20.39
CA VAL A 5 -3.22 -10.78 -20.35
C VAL A 5 -1.78 -10.79 -19.83
N GLY A 6 -0.93 -9.86 -20.27
CA GLY A 6 0.44 -9.72 -19.78
C GLY A 6 0.53 -9.42 -18.29
N PHE A 7 -0.30 -8.48 -17.80
CA PHE A 7 -0.37 -8.15 -16.38
C PHE A 7 -0.83 -9.34 -15.53
N LEU A 8 -1.89 -10.02 -15.94
CA LEU A 8 -2.41 -11.19 -15.22
C LEU A 8 -1.37 -12.33 -15.18
N ALA A 9 -0.69 -12.59 -16.29
CA ALA A 9 0.38 -13.58 -16.35
C ALA A 9 1.54 -13.23 -15.41
N PHE A 10 1.94 -11.96 -15.33
CA PHE A 10 2.95 -11.48 -14.40
C PHE A 10 2.52 -11.68 -12.93
N VAL A 11 1.30 -11.29 -12.57
CA VAL A 11 0.76 -11.46 -11.21
C VAL A 11 0.73 -12.94 -10.82
N LEU A 12 0.23 -13.81 -11.71
CA LEU A 12 0.19 -15.26 -11.45
C LEU A 12 1.59 -15.86 -11.31
N ALA A 13 2.55 -15.43 -12.13
CA ALA A 13 3.94 -15.87 -12.03
C ALA A 13 4.59 -15.43 -10.71
N ALA A 14 4.35 -14.18 -10.27
CA ALA A 14 4.83 -13.67 -8.99
C ALA A 14 4.22 -14.44 -7.81
N VAL A 15 2.90 -14.62 -7.81
CA VAL A 15 2.18 -15.42 -6.80
C VAL A 15 2.74 -16.83 -6.73
N PHE A 16 2.89 -17.50 -7.86
CA PHE A 16 3.46 -18.85 -7.91
C PHE A 16 4.91 -18.89 -7.38
N GLY A 17 5.75 -17.96 -7.82
CA GLY A 17 7.15 -17.86 -7.40
C GLY A 17 7.30 -17.67 -5.89
N ILE A 18 6.50 -16.80 -5.29
CA ILE A 18 6.48 -16.57 -3.84
C ILE A 18 5.97 -17.82 -3.12
N HIS A 19 4.87 -18.44 -3.55
CA HIS A 19 4.36 -19.66 -2.92
C HIS A 19 5.36 -20.81 -3.00
N TYR A 20 6.05 -20.97 -4.13
CA TYR A 20 7.12 -21.95 -4.26
C TYR A 20 8.29 -21.67 -3.31
N TYR A 21 8.69 -20.41 -3.19
CA TYR A 21 9.72 -19.98 -2.24
C TYR A 21 9.31 -20.29 -0.80
N LEU A 22 8.10 -19.92 -0.39
CA LEU A 22 7.55 -20.20 0.93
C LEU A 22 7.46 -21.71 1.18
N TRP A 23 6.98 -22.50 0.21
CA TRP A 23 6.95 -23.95 0.33
C TRP A 23 8.36 -24.52 0.55
N ARG A 24 9.36 -24.06 -0.22
CA ARG A 24 10.75 -24.51 -0.07
C ARG A 24 11.29 -24.22 1.33
N ARG A 25 11.02 -23.03 1.88
CA ARG A 25 11.59 -22.57 3.15
C ARG A 25 10.81 -23.04 4.37
N LEU A 26 9.49 -22.96 4.34
CA LEU A 26 8.61 -23.24 5.47
C LEU A 26 8.14 -24.70 5.53
N VAL A 27 8.13 -25.43 4.41
CA VAL A 27 7.61 -26.81 4.35
C VAL A 27 8.73 -27.80 4.05
N ARG A 28 9.36 -27.72 2.87
CA ARG A 28 10.39 -28.67 2.46
C ARG A 28 11.63 -28.61 3.38
N GLY A 29 12.03 -27.41 3.80
CA GLY A 29 13.20 -27.18 4.64
C GLY A 29 13.03 -27.53 6.13
N THR A 30 11.80 -27.68 6.62
CA THR A 30 11.48 -27.86 8.06
C THR A 30 10.93 -29.24 8.40
N THR A 31 10.51 -30.01 7.38
CA THR A 31 9.87 -31.32 7.52
C THR A 31 10.64 -32.40 6.76
N ALA A 32 10.52 -33.66 7.18
CA ALA A 32 10.88 -34.83 6.37
C ALA A 32 9.71 -35.22 5.43
N PRO A 33 9.95 -36.00 4.36
CA PRO A 33 8.85 -36.57 3.57
C PRO A 33 7.89 -37.36 4.49
N GLY A 34 6.59 -37.09 4.40
CA GLY A 34 5.59 -37.75 5.26
C GLY A 34 4.28 -36.98 5.35
N ARG A 35 3.40 -37.39 6.27
CA ARG A 35 2.05 -36.82 6.45
C ARG A 35 2.09 -35.30 6.68
N ASN A 36 2.95 -34.83 7.59
CA ASN A 36 3.03 -33.41 7.95
C ASN A 36 3.44 -32.53 6.76
N ARG A 37 4.40 -33.00 5.93
CA ARG A 37 4.80 -32.29 4.71
C ARG A 37 3.64 -32.18 3.73
N ARG A 38 2.87 -33.26 3.55
CA ARG A 38 1.70 -33.26 2.66
C ARG A 38 0.64 -32.27 3.15
N ILE A 39 0.32 -32.28 4.45
CA ILE A 39 -0.65 -31.35 5.04
C ILE A 39 -0.23 -29.91 4.79
N LEU A 40 1.00 -29.52 5.17
CA LEU A 40 1.48 -28.14 4.98
C LEU A 40 1.55 -27.72 3.51
N THR A 41 1.86 -28.67 2.61
CA THR A 41 1.85 -28.40 1.16
C THR A 41 0.44 -28.10 0.68
N TRP A 42 -0.54 -28.92 1.06
CA TRP A 42 -1.95 -28.68 0.73
C TRP A 42 -2.48 -27.39 1.34
N THR A 43 -2.10 -27.05 2.58
CA THR A 43 -2.45 -25.77 3.19
C THR A 43 -1.97 -24.59 2.33
N LEU A 44 -0.72 -24.59 1.88
CA LEU A 44 -0.20 -23.53 0.99
C LEU A 44 -0.92 -23.49 -0.37
N ILE A 45 -1.29 -24.64 -0.94
CA ILE A 45 -2.06 -24.69 -2.19
C ILE A 45 -3.45 -24.10 -2.00
N VAL A 46 -4.13 -24.42 -0.90
CA VAL A 46 -5.45 -23.85 -0.56
C VAL A 46 -5.37 -22.35 -0.36
N LEU A 47 -4.36 -21.87 0.38
CA LEU A 47 -4.12 -20.44 0.59
C LEU A 47 -3.81 -19.70 -0.73
N ALA A 48 -3.06 -20.32 -1.64
CA ALA A 48 -2.84 -19.79 -2.99
C ALA A 48 -4.17 -19.69 -3.77
N GLY A 49 -5.02 -20.71 -3.68
CA GLY A 49 -6.35 -20.70 -4.27
C GLY A 49 -7.24 -19.59 -3.71
N LEU A 50 -7.26 -19.41 -2.38
CA LEU A 50 -8.00 -18.33 -1.72
C LEU A 50 -7.52 -16.95 -2.18
N LEU A 51 -6.21 -16.77 -2.38
CA LEU A 51 -5.68 -15.52 -2.92
C LEU A 51 -6.19 -15.25 -4.34
N VAL A 52 -6.19 -16.25 -5.22
CA VAL A 52 -6.74 -16.10 -6.58
C VAL A 52 -8.22 -15.75 -6.54
N VAL A 53 -9.00 -16.40 -5.67
CA VAL A 53 -10.42 -16.08 -5.46
C VAL A 53 -10.59 -14.65 -4.93
N ALA A 54 -9.74 -14.18 -4.00
CA ALA A 54 -9.84 -12.82 -3.49
C ALA A 54 -9.48 -11.75 -4.54
N LEU A 55 -8.50 -12.02 -5.42
CA LEU A 55 -8.07 -11.06 -6.45
C LEU A 55 -9.01 -11.03 -7.67
N ILE A 56 -9.57 -12.17 -8.05
CA ILE A 56 -10.41 -12.30 -9.26
C ILE A 56 -11.89 -12.42 -8.90
N GLY A 57 -12.22 -13.27 -7.93
CA GLY A 57 -13.59 -13.62 -7.58
C GLY A 57 -14.41 -12.43 -7.06
N THR A 58 -13.81 -11.51 -6.31
CA THR A 58 -14.53 -10.29 -5.86
C THR A 58 -14.92 -9.36 -7.00
N ARG A 59 -14.26 -9.46 -8.16
CA ARG A 59 -14.56 -8.67 -9.36
C ARG A 59 -15.58 -9.33 -10.28
N VAL A 60 -15.71 -10.66 -10.19
CA VAL A 60 -16.58 -11.45 -11.08
C VAL A 60 -17.90 -11.84 -10.40
N PHE A 61 -17.88 -12.06 -9.08
CA PHE A 61 -19.03 -12.47 -8.28
C PHE A 61 -19.18 -11.60 -7.02
N PRO A 62 -19.65 -10.35 -7.17
CA PRO A 62 -19.91 -9.45 -6.05
C PRO A 62 -21.17 -9.92 -5.31
N SER A 63 -20.95 -10.80 -4.34
CA SER A 63 -21.96 -11.29 -3.41
C SER A 63 -21.40 -11.17 -2.02
N GLU A 64 -22.26 -11.04 -1.01
CA GLU A 64 -21.81 -10.99 0.39
C GLU A 64 -20.93 -12.18 0.77
N ALA A 65 -21.24 -13.36 0.23
CA ALA A 65 -20.41 -14.56 0.39
C ALA A 65 -19.04 -14.42 -0.27
N GLY A 66 -18.97 -13.82 -1.46
CA GLY A 66 -17.70 -13.52 -2.14
C GLY A 66 -16.82 -12.55 -1.34
N HIS A 67 -17.42 -11.55 -0.70
CA HIS A 67 -16.71 -10.60 0.14
C HIS A 67 -16.23 -11.21 1.47
N ALA A 68 -17.04 -12.05 2.11
CA ALA A 68 -16.63 -12.80 3.29
C ALA A 68 -15.46 -13.76 2.99
N LEU A 69 -15.44 -14.35 1.79
CA LEU A 69 -14.36 -15.24 1.33
C LEU A 69 -13.10 -14.47 0.90
N ALA A 70 -13.21 -13.19 0.56
CA ALA A 70 -12.08 -12.35 0.17
C ALA A 70 -11.18 -11.99 1.35
N TRP A 71 -11.75 -11.78 2.53
CA TRP A 71 -11.02 -11.44 3.77
C TRP A 71 -9.85 -12.40 4.05
N PRO A 72 -10.05 -13.74 4.09
CA PRO A 72 -8.95 -14.70 4.24
C PRO A 72 -7.87 -14.60 3.15
N GLY A 73 -8.27 -14.38 1.89
CA GLY A 73 -7.32 -14.27 0.78
C GLY A 73 -6.47 -13.00 0.84
N TYR A 74 -7.08 -11.86 1.17
CA TYR A 74 -6.38 -10.60 1.38
C TYR A 74 -5.50 -10.62 2.64
N LEU A 75 -5.96 -11.23 3.72
CA LEU A 75 -5.12 -11.41 4.91
C LEU A 75 -3.92 -12.33 4.60
N TRP A 76 -4.15 -13.40 3.82
CA TRP A 76 -3.07 -14.25 3.36
C TRP A 76 -2.10 -13.50 2.46
N LEU A 77 -2.56 -12.61 1.58
CA LEU A 77 -1.67 -11.76 0.76
C LEU A 77 -0.67 -10.98 1.62
N ALA A 78 -1.15 -10.35 2.70
CA ALA A 78 -0.29 -9.62 3.63
C ALA A 78 0.67 -10.54 4.40
N ILE A 79 0.18 -11.67 4.92
CA ILE A 79 1.00 -12.66 5.63
C ILE A 79 2.09 -13.22 4.70
N MET A 80 1.71 -13.59 3.48
CA MET A 80 2.60 -14.09 2.44
C MET A 80 3.70 -13.07 2.12
N PHE A 81 3.34 -11.79 1.97
CA PHE A 81 4.28 -10.70 1.73
C PHE A 81 5.32 -10.59 2.87
N TYR A 82 4.88 -10.48 4.12
CA TYR A 82 5.81 -10.36 5.25
C TYR A 82 6.61 -11.62 5.52
N LEU A 83 6.05 -12.81 5.29
CA LEU A 83 6.81 -14.06 5.30
C LEU A 83 7.95 -14.01 4.28
N ALA A 84 7.68 -13.57 3.05
CA ALA A 84 8.69 -13.47 2.02
C ALA A 84 9.79 -12.45 2.40
N VAL A 85 9.41 -11.24 2.82
CA VAL A 85 10.35 -10.18 3.24
C VAL A 85 11.22 -10.65 4.40
N ILE A 86 10.63 -11.17 5.47
CA ILE A 86 11.38 -11.59 6.66
C ILE A 86 12.27 -12.79 6.34
N LEU A 87 11.79 -13.78 5.60
CA LEU A 87 12.63 -14.92 5.20
C LEU A 87 13.81 -14.48 4.33
N LEU A 88 13.59 -13.57 3.37
CA LEU A 88 14.66 -13.01 2.55
C LEU A 88 15.71 -12.28 3.40
N ALA A 89 15.28 -11.48 4.38
CA ALA A 89 16.18 -10.84 5.33
C ALA A 89 16.97 -11.87 6.16
N LEU A 90 16.32 -12.96 6.59
CA LEU A 90 16.95 -14.04 7.36
C LEU A 90 17.91 -14.92 6.52
N GLU A 91 17.88 -14.86 5.19
CA GLU A 91 18.86 -15.59 4.36
C GLU A 91 20.29 -15.06 4.55
N ILE A 92 20.46 -13.77 4.87
CA ILE A 92 21.78 -13.16 5.13
C ILE A 92 22.45 -13.77 6.37
N PRO A 93 21.88 -13.70 7.59
CA PRO A 93 22.49 -14.30 8.77
C PRO A 93 22.58 -15.82 8.65
N ARG A 94 21.65 -16.47 7.96
CA ARG A 94 21.73 -17.91 7.66
C ARG A 94 22.94 -18.25 6.79
N ALA A 95 23.19 -17.49 5.73
CA ALA A 95 24.35 -17.70 4.87
C ALA A 95 25.66 -17.49 5.64
N ILE A 96 25.73 -16.44 6.47
CA ILE A 96 26.87 -16.16 7.34
C ILE A 96 27.10 -17.32 8.32
N ALA A 97 26.05 -17.80 9.00
CA ALA A 97 26.14 -18.93 9.93
C ALA A 97 26.63 -20.20 9.23
N LEU A 98 26.13 -20.51 8.03
CA LEU A 98 26.57 -21.67 7.25
C LEU A 98 28.05 -21.55 6.80
N ILE A 99 28.50 -20.36 6.41
CA ILE A 99 29.90 -20.11 6.06
C ILE A 99 30.79 -20.26 7.29
N ALA A 100 30.41 -19.70 8.43
CA ALA A 100 31.15 -19.82 9.68
C ALA A 100 31.25 -21.29 10.15
N LEU A 101 30.15 -22.05 10.07
CA LEU A 101 30.13 -23.48 10.38
C LEU A 101 31.07 -24.27 9.46
N ARG A 102 31.03 -24.04 8.14
CA ARG A 102 31.94 -24.68 7.18
C ARG A 102 33.41 -24.35 7.45
N ARG A 103 33.72 -23.12 7.87
CA ARG A 103 35.09 -22.71 8.25
C ARG A 103 35.55 -23.40 9.53
N ARG A 104 34.64 -23.59 10.50
CA ARG A 104 34.94 -24.27 11.77
C ARG A 104 35.19 -25.76 11.58
N GLU A 105 34.46 -26.41 10.67
CA GLU A 105 34.67 -27.82 10.29
C GLU A 105 35.93 -28.02 9.44
N ARG A 106 36.38 -27.00 8.70
CA ARG A 106 37.62 -27.04 7.91
C ARG A 106 38.89 -26.75 8.70
N LYS A 107 38.79 -26.22 9.92
CA LYS A 107 39.96 -26.09 10.80
C LYS A 107 40.32 -27.50 11.23
N PRO A 108 41.44 -28.09 10.74
CA PRO A 108 41.87 -29.38 11.25
C PRO A 108 42.05 -29.23 12.75
N SER A 109 41.54 -30.18 13.53
CA SER A 109 41.98 -30.32 14.92
C SER A 109 43.51 -30.30 14.86
N GLN A 110 44.15 -29.32 15.49
CA GLN A 110 45.60 -29.36 15.63
C GLN A 110 45.90 -30.67 16.34
N ALA A 111 46.33 -31.67 15.59
CA ALA A 111 46.89 -32.88 16.17
C ALA A 111 48.09 -32.40 16.97
N LEU A 112 47.93 -32.33 18.29
CA LEU A 112 49.06 -32.14 19.18
C LEU A 112 50.06 -33.24 18.84
N PRO A 113 51.33 -32.93 18.55
CA PRO A 113 52.33 -33.95 18.29
C PRO A 113 52.43 -34.82 19.53
N VAL A 114 51.95 -36.06 19.42
CA VAL A 114 52.14 -37.07 20.46
C VAL A 114 53.63 -37.40 20.51
N PRO A 115 54.31 -37.25 21.65
CA PRO A 115 55.70 -37.67 21.76
C PRO A 115 55.75 -39.18 21.55
N VAL A 116 56.46 -39.63 20.52
CA VAL A 116 56.73 -41.06 20.30
C VAL A 116 57.72 -41.52 21.37
N PRO A 117 57.37 -42.50 22.24
CA PRO A 117 58.37 -43.12 23.10
C PRO A 117 59.26 -44.01 22.25
N ALA A 118 60.59 -43.84 22.37
CA ALA A 118 61.54 -44.80 21.82
C ALA A 118 61.48 -46.09 22.67
N GLY A 119 60.77 -47.11 22.20
CA GLY A 119 60.74 -48.43 22.86
C GLY A 119 59.66 -49.35 22.30
N GLY A 120 60.08 -50.50 21.77
CA GLY A 120 59.27 -51.41 20.96
C GLY A 120 58.04 -52.04 21.64
N ALA A 121 56.92 -52.02 20.92
CA ALA A 121 55.91 -53.08 20.75
C ALA A 121 54.92 -52.61 19.64
N PRO A 122 54.26 -53.50 18.86
CA PRO A 122 53.29 -53.07 17.86
C PRO A 122 52.05 -52.47 18.56
N PRO A 123 51.51 -51.33 18.10
CA PRO A 123 50.34 -50.76 18.73
C PRO A 123 49.10 -51.61 18.39
N THR A 124 48.43 -52.14 19.41
CA THR A 124 47.02 -52.50 19.32
C THR A 124 46.22 -51.23 19.14
N HIS A 125 45.61 -51.05 17.97
CA HIS A 125 44.70 -49.95 17.69
C HIS A 125 43.41 -50.13 18.50
N GLU A 126 43.38 -49.64 19.73
CA GLU A 126 42.15 -49.38 20.45
C GLU A 126 41.67 -47.98 20.06
N ILE A 127 40.66 -47.92 19.19
CA ILE A 127 39.97 -46.68 18.82
C ILE A 127 39.15 -46.29 20.05
N ALA A 128 39.65 -45.34 20.83
CA ALA A 128 38.85 -44.68 21.86
C ALA A 128 37.63 -44.02 21.18
N PRO A 129 36.39 -44.23 21.68
CA PRO A 129 35.24 -43.52 21.16
C PRO A 129 35.43 -42.03 21.40
N ASP A 130 35.31 -41.23 20.35
CA ASP A 130 35.27 -39.77 20.45
C ASP A 130 33.98 -39.38 21.20
N GLU A 131 34.05 -39.24 22.53
CA GLU A 131 32.95 -38.88 23.44
C GLU A 131 32.57 -37.40 23.37
N ASN A 132 32.44 -36.87 22.15
CA ASN A 132 31.68 -35.65 21.94
C ASN A 132 30.64 -35.93 20.85
N PRO A 133 29.33 -36.01 21.18
CA PRO A 133 28.32 -36.14 20.16
C PRO A 133 28.28 -34.82 19.39
N ALA A 134 29.09 -34.72 18.34
CA ALA A 134 28.95 -33.72 17.32
C ALA A 134 27.55 -33.94 16.72
N MET A 135 26.55 -33.18 17.21
CA MET A 135 25.19 -33.17 16.67
C MET A 135 25.25 -33.29 15.15
N PRO A 136 24.66 -34.34 14.54
CA PRO A 136 24.75 -34.60 13.11
C PRO A 136 24.45 -33.31 12.32
N GLN A 137 25.23 -33.01 11.29
CA GLN A 137 25.06 -31.78 10.49
C GLN A 137 23.63 -31.57 9.96
N LEU A 138 22.89 -32.68 9.77
CA LEU A 138 21.47 -32.70 9.42
C LEU A 138 20.59 -32.05 10.51
N ASP A 139 20.86 -32.28 11.79
CA ASP A 139 20.09 -31.72 12.91
C ASP A 139 20.30 -30.21 13.04
N ARG A 140 21.53 -29.73 12.82
CA ARG A 140 21.85 -28.28 12.86
C ARG A 140 21.16 -27.51 11.73
N ARG A 141 21.17 -28.06 10.50
CA ARG A 141 20.50 -27.42 9.34
C ARG A 141 18.98 -27.40 9.51
N LEU A 142 18.42 -28.48 10.07
CA LEU A 142 17.00 -28.58 10.36
C LEU A 142 16.59 -27.62 11.47
N PHE A 143 17.37 -27.54 12.56
CA PHE A 143 17.18 -26.58 13.64
C PHE A 143 17.17 -25.15 13.11
N LEU A 144 18.21 -24.72 12.39
CA LEU A 144 18.28 -23.38 11.81
C LEU A 144 17.10 -23.07 10.87
N SER A 145 16.67 -24.04 10.06
CA SER A 145 15.52 -23.87 9.17
C SER A 145 14.20 -23.72 9.94
N ARG A 146 14.01 -24.49 11.02
CA ARG A 146 12.83 -24.39 11.89
C ARG A 146 12.82 -23.10 12.69
N THR A 147 13.95 -22.68 13.24
CA THR A 147 14.07 -21.39 13.94
C THR A 147 13.76 -20.23 13.00
N ALA A 148 14.34 -20.20 11.79
CA ALA A 148 14.05 -19.16 10.81
C ALA A 148 12.57 -19.15 10.40
N ALA A 149 11.97 -20.33 10.19
CA ALA A 149 10.54 -20.44 9.88
C ALA A 149 9.64 -19.95 11.03
N ALA A 150 9.99 -20.27 12.28
CA ALA A 150 9.26 -19.81 13.46
C ALA A 150 9.37 -18.29 13.64
N VAL A 151 10.57 -17.72 13.53
CA VAL A 151 10.80 -16.27 13.59
C VAL A 151 10.04 -15.55 12.48
N ALA A 152 10.10 -16.06 11.24
CA ALA A 152 9.34 -15.50 10.12
C ALA A 152 7.84 -15.59 10.34
N GLY A 153 7.32 -16.72 10.82
CA GLY A 153 5.90 -16.91 11.11
C GLY A 153 5.37 -15.95 12.17
N VAL A 154 6.05 -15.87 13.33
CA VAL A 154 5.69 -14.96 14.42
C VAL A 154 5.82 -13.50 13.97
N GLY A 155 6.92 -13.15 13.31
CA GLY A 155 7.17 -11.80 12.81
C GLY A 155 6.12 -11.35 11.78
N ALA A 156 5.75 -12.21 10.84
CA ALA A 156 4.73 -11.90 9.84
C ALA A 156 3.36 -11.71 10.48
N ILE A 157 2.93 -12.60 11.37
CA ILE A 157 1.64 -12.47 12.08
C ILE A 157 1.60 -11.20 12.94
N ALA A 158 2.67 -10.91 13.69
CA ALA A 158 2.75 -9.70 14.51
C ALA A 158 2.70 -8.43 13.66
N THR A 159 3.44 -8.40 12.55
CA THR A 159 3.49 -7.25 11.64
C THR A 159 2.14 -7.03 10.95
N VAL A 160 1.48 -8.10 10.50
CA VAL A 160 0.14 -8.04 9.92
C VAL A 160 -0.89 -7.60 10.95
N GLY A 161 -0.84 -8.12 12.17
CA GLY A 161 -1.75 -7.72 13.26
C GLY A 161 -1.59 -6.25 13.63
N TYR A 162 -0.35 -5.76 13.73
CA TYR A 162 -0.05 -4.33 13.88
C TYR A 162 -0.64 -3.53 12.73
N GLY A 163 -0.35 -3.92 11.50
CA GLY A 163 -0.80 -3.16 10.33
C GLY A 163 -2.32 -3.19 10.15
N MET A 164 -3.00 -4.27 10.53
CA MET A 164 -4.46 -4.35 10.51
C MET A 164 -5.10 -3.42 11.54
N ARG A 165 -4.53 -3.35 12.76
CA ARG A 165 -4.94 -2.37 13.76
C ARG A 165 -4.78 -0.94 13.24
N THR A 166 -3.66 -0.65 12.56
CA THR A 166 -3.40 0.67 11.97
C THR A 166 -4.35 0.97 10.82
N ALA A 167 -4.63 0.00 9.94
CA ALA A 167 -5.51 0.16 8.78
C ALA A 167 -6.97 0.44 9.17
N LEU A 168 -7.48 -0.27 10.17
CA LEU A 168 -8.88 -0.19 10.60
C LEU A 168 -9.14 0.95 11.59
N GLY A 169 -8.09 1.53 12.15
CA GLY A 169 -8.16 2.61 13.12
C GLY A 169 -8.54 3.97 12.51
N ASP A 170 -8.45 4.99 13.35
CA ASP A 170 -8.68 6.37 12.97
C ASP A 170 -7.50 6.86 12.10
N PRO A 171 -7.76 7.50 10.94
CA PRO A 171 -6.73 8.21 10.20
C PRO A 171 -6.03 9.23 11.09
N ILE A 172 -4.73 9.43 10.91
CA ILE A 172 -4.06 10.52 11.60
C ILE A 172 -4.39 11.85 10.92
N ILE A 173 -4.54 12.91 11.71
CA ILE A 173 -4.70 14.27 11.18
C ILE A 173 -3.32 14.88 10.99
N GLU A 174 -2.95 15.14 9.74
CA GLU A 174 -1.70 15.83 9.39
C GLU A 174 -2.00 17.31 9.10
N ARG A 175 -1.33 18.24 9.77
CA ARG A 175 -1.52 19.70 9.55
C ARG A 175 -0.33 20.26 8.79
N VAL A 176 -0.59 20.81 7.61
CA VAL A 176 0.46 21.15 6.65
C VAL A 176 0.36 22.62 6.26
N PRO A 177 1.27 23.49 6.72
CA PRO A 177 1.33 24.86 6.25
C PRO A 177 1.90 24.88 4.82
N VAL A 178 1.20 25.53 3.89
CA VAL A 178 1.60 25.67 2.49
C VAL A 178 1.69 27.14 2.13
N ARG A 179 2.82 27.57 1.58
CA ARG A 179 3.01 28.96 1.13
C ARG A 179 2.79 29.08 -0.37
N LEU A 180 1.86 29.91 -0.79
CA LEU A 180 1.55 30.15 -2.19
C LEU A 180 1.85 31.61 -2.53
N ALA A 181 2.85 31.85 -3.39
CA ALA A 181 3.35 33.20 -3.68
C ALA A 181 2.30 34.17 -4.25
N ARG A 182 1.25 33.64 -4.88
CA ARG A 182 0.14 34.43 -5.45
C ARG A 182 -1.06 34.56 -4.51
N LEU A 183 -1.03 33.97 -3.32
CA LEU A 183 -2.15 34.01 -2.39
C LEU A 183 -2.35 35.42 -1.85
N ASP A 184 -3.58 35.92 -1.97
CA ASP A 184 -3.96 37.18 -1.37
C ASP A 184 -3.86 37.08 0.17
N PRO A 185 -3.24 38.05 0.87
CA PRO A 185 -3.12 38.01 2.32
C PRO A 185 -4.45 37.86 3.08
N ARG A 186 -5.58 38.23 2.47
CA ARG A 186 -6.93 38.03 3.04
C ARG A 186 -7.35 36.56 3.11
N MET A 187 -6.66 35.67 2.39
CA MET A 187 -6.83 34.22 2.45
C MET A 187 -5.77 33.53 3.31
N ASN A 188 -4.97 34.28 4.07
CA ASN A 188 -4.04 33.68 5.02
C ASN A 188 -4.80 32.86 6.07
N GLY A 189 -4.40 31.60 6.24
CA GLY A 189 -5.09 30.66 7.12
C GLY A 189 -6.27 29.93 6.47
N PHE A 190 -6.46 30.05 5.14
CA PHE A 190 -7.49 29.30 4.43
C PHE A 190 -7.23 27.80 4.52
N ARG A 191 -8.24 27.03 4.96
CA ARG A 191 -8.10 25.61 5.32
C ARG A 191 -8.71 24.69 4.26
N ILE A 192 -7.91 23.77 3.74
CA ILE A 192 -8.38 22.69 2.85
C ILE A 192 -8.21 21.35 3.58
N ALA A 193 -9.32 20.69 3.89
CA ALA A 193 -9.28 19.29 4.32
C ALA A 193 -9.11 18.39 3.09
N VAL A 194 -8.02 17.64 3.04
CA VAL A 194 -7.67 16.75 1.92
C VAL A 194 -7.82 15.31 2.39
N VAL A 195 -8.59 14.54 1.63
CA VAL A 195 -8.77 13.11 1.82
C VAL A 195 -8.72 12.42 0.46
N SER A 196 -8.16 11.22 0.41
CA SER A 196 -8.09 10.38 -0.80
C SER A 196 -8.11 8.91 -0.37
N ASP A 197 -8.19 8.01 -1.35
CA ASP A 197 -8.02 6.57 -1.18
C ASP A 197 -8.87 6.04 0.00
N ILE A 198 -10.14 6.48 0.07
CA ILE A 198 -11.07 6.04 1.10
C ILE A 198 -11.40 4.57 0.88
N HIS A 199 -11.44 4.11 -0.38
CA HIS A 199 -11.76 2.74 -0.77
C HIS A 199 -12.98 2.20 -0.01
N LEU A 200 -14.11 2.88 -0.21
CA LEU A 200 -15.40 2.32 0.15
C LEU A 200 -15.51 0.98 -0.55
N GLY A 201 -15.69 -0.04 0.27
CA GLY A 201 -15.63 -1.40 -0.19
C GLY A 201 -16.19 -2.35 0.85
N PRO A 202 -16.31 -3.62 0.49
CA PRO A 202 -16.95 -4.62 1.33
C PRO A 202 -16.27 -4.83 2.69
N LEU A 203 -15.00 -4.44 2.80
CA LEU A 203 -14.18 -4.64 4.00
C LEU A 203 -14.25 -3.45 4.99
N THR A 204 -14.71 -2.27 4.56
CA THR A 204 -14.66 -1.03 5.36
C THR A 204 -15.98 -0.73 6.07
N GLY A 205 -17.11 -0.97 5.39
CA GLY A 205 -18.46 -0.74 5.93
C GLY A 205 -18.79 0.74 6.18
N ILE A 206 -20.04 1.03 6.58
CA ILE A 206 -20.54 2.42 6.65
C ILE A 206 -19.87 3.25 7.76
N ASN A 207 -19.52 2.60 8.88
CA ASN A 207 -18.86 3.22 10.03
C ASN A 207 -17.49 3.83 9.65
N HIS A 208 -16.84 3.34 8.59
CA HIS A 208 -15.60 3.90 8.10
C HIS A 208 -15.83 5.31 7.52
N THR A 209 -16.84 5.46 6.65
CA THR A 209 -17.24 6.74 6.07
C THR A 209 -17.72 7.71 7.15
N GLU A 210 -18.57 7.25 8.07
CA GLU A 210 -19.06 8.08 9.18
C GLU A 210 -17.91 8.62 10.04
N ARG A 211 -16.92 7.76 10.33
CA ARG A 211 -15.72 8.16 11.06
C ARG A 211 -14.96 9.24 10.30
N ILE A 212 -14.68 9.04 9.01
CA ILE A 212 -13.94 10.00 8.18
C ILE A 212 -14.66 11.35 8.14
N VAL A 213 -15.97 11.35 7.86
CA VAL A 213 -16.79 12.57 7.82
C VAL A 213 -16.76 13.30 9.16
N ARG A 214 -16.95 12.59 10.27
CA ARG A 214 -16.85 13.17 11.61
C ARG A 214 -15.48 13.81 11.87
N MET A 215 -14.40 13.16 11.45
CA MET A 215 -13.05 13.69 11.63
C MET A 215 -12.80 14.92 10.76
N ILE A 216 -13.25 14.92 9.50
CA ILE A 216 -13.15 16.07 8.58
C ILE A 216 -13.93 17.27 9.13
N ASN A 217 -15.18 17.08 9.56
CA ASN A 217 -16.00 18.17 10.09
C ASN A 217 -15.35 18.81 11.34
N GLY A 218 -14.67 18.01 12.17
CA GLY A 218 -13.90 18.50 13.31
C GLY A 218 -12.67 19.36 12.97
N LEU A 219 -12.28 19.44 11.69
CA LEU A 219 -11.21 20.32 11.21
C LEU A 219 -11.71 21.73 10.88
N GLU A 220 -13.03 21.91 10.75
CA GLU A 220 -13.70 23.16 10.38
C GLU A 220 -13.14 23.76 9.06
N ALA A 221 -12.89 22.92 8.06
CA ALA A 221 -12.24 23.35 6.84
C ALA A 221 -13.10 24.34 6.02
N ASP A 222 -12.43 25.22 5.28
CA ASP A 222 -13.10 26.10 4.33
C ASP A 222 -13.58 25.29 3.10
N ILE A 223 -12.81 24.29 2.68
CA ILE A 223 -13.16 23.34 1.62
C ILE A 223 -12.78 21.92 2.03
N VAL A 224 -13.57 20.92 1.59
CA VAL A 224 -13.17 19.51 1.56
C VAL A 224 -12.78 19.11 0.14
N ALA A 225 -11.59 18.54 -0.03
CA ALA A 225 -11.09 17.99 -1.28
C ALA A 225 -10.96 16.47 -1.16
N ILE A 226 -11.79 15.74 -1.91
CA ILE A 226 -11.74 14.29 -2.05
C ILE A 226 -10.99 13.96 -3.35
N VAL A 227 -9.76 13.47 -3.24
CA VAL A 227 -8.83 13.41 -4.37
C VAL A 227 -8.71 11.99 -4.92
N GLY A 228 -9.79 11.45 -5.48
CA GLY A 228 -9.82 10.14 -6.14
C GLY A 228 -9.81 8.92 -5.22
N ASP A 229 -10.01 7.76 -5.84
CA ASP A 229 -10.08 6.43 -5.23
C ASP A 229 -11.01 6.38 -4.00
N LEU A 230 -12.23 6.88 -4.21
CA LEU A 230 -13.27 6.84 -3.19
C LEU A 230 -13.82 5.43 -3.02
N VAL A 231 -13.92 4.64 -4.10
CA VAL A 231 -14.77 3.43 -4.16
C VAL A 231 -14.11 2.27 -4.91
N ASP A 232 -14.43 1.02 -4.52
CA ASP A 232 -13.89 -0.20 -5.15
C ASP A 232 -14.93 -1.02 -5.95
N GLY A 233 -16.10 -0.47 -6.20
CA GLY A 233 -17.23 -1.18 -6.80
C GLY A 233 -18.29 -0.23 -7.35
N THR A 234 -19.48 -0.75 -7.64
CA THR A 234 -20.55 0.06 -8.25
C THR A 234 -21.38 0.82 -7.23
N VAL A 235 -22.13 1.84 -7.68
CA VAL A 235 -23.09 2.56 -6.83
C VAL A 235 -24.16 1.62 -6.27
N ALA A 236 -24.62 0.65 -7.06
CA ALA A 236 -25.61 -0.33 -6.63
C ALA A 236 -25.13 -1.16 -5.43
N GLU A 237 -23.83 -1.47 -5.37
CA GLU A 237 -23.21 -2.25 -4.31
C GLU A 237 -22.83 -1.39 -3.10
N LEU A 238 -22.26 -0.21 -3.33
CA LEU A 238 -21.57 0.55 -2.28
C LEU A 238 -22.16 1.94 -2.00
N GLY A 239 -23.13 2.41 -2.79
CA GLY A 239 -23.80 3.70 -2.58
C GLY A 239 -24.31 3.90 -1.15
N PRO A 240 -24.91 2.88 -0.47
CA PRO A 240 -25.27 2.99 0.93
C PRO A 240 -24.10 3.34 1.88
N LEU A 241 -22.88 2.88 1.57
CA LEU A 241 -21.67 3.19 2.35
C LEU A 241 -21.18 4.62 2.15
N ALA A 242 -21.49 5.22 1.00
CA ALA A 242 -21.12 6.60 0.68
C ALA A 242 -22.08 7.64 1.28
N ARG A 243 -23.30 7.24 1.65
CA ARG A 243 -24.34 8.14 2.19
C ARG A 243 -23.86 9.11 3.27
N PRO A 244 -22.98 8.74 4.24
CA PRO A 244 -22.51 9.69 5.25
C PRO A 244 -21.80 10.92 4.68
N LEU A 245 -21.26 10.87 3.46
CA LEU A 245 -20.62 12.02 2.79
C LEU A 245 -21.56 13.22 2.65
N ARG A 246 -22.89 13.01 2.64
CA ARG A 246 -23.89 14.09 2.66
C ARG A 246 -23.79 15.02 3.86
N ASN A 247 -23.13 14.56 4.92
CA ASN A 247 -22.97 15.29 6.17
C ASN A 247 -21.61 16.00 6.23
N LEU A 248 -20.83 16.03 5.15
CA LEU A 248 -19.60 16.82 5.09
C LEU A 248 -19.94 18.30 5.25
N GLU A 249 -19.25 18.96 6.17
CA GLU A 249 -19.41 20.37 6.47
C GLU A 249 -18.15 21.13 6.04
N SER A 250 -18.35 22.19 5.26
CA SER A 250 -17.31 23.15 4.90
C SER A 250 -17.94 24.47 4.50
N ARG A 251 -17.14 25.55 4.52
CA ARG A 251 -17.63 26.89 4.22
C ARG A 251 -17.98 27.10 2.74
N TYR A 252 -17.20 26.51 1.84
CA TYR A 252 -17.29 26.72 0.39
C TYR A 252 -17.58 25.44 -0.39
N GLY A 253 -17.81 24.32 0.30
CA GLY A 253 -18.28 23.08 -0.31
C GLY A 253 -17.21 21.98 -0.39
N SER A 254 -17.69 20.82 -0.83
CA SER A 254 -16.91 19.59 -0.96
C SER A 254 -16.72 19.26 -2.44
N TYR A 255 -15.48 18.99 -2.84
CA TYR A 255 -15.11 18.76 -4.22
C TYR A 255 -14.44 17.40 -4.40
N PHE A 256 -14.66 16.79 -5.57
CA PHE A 256 -14.14 15.47 -5.91
C PHE A 256 -13.48 15.46 -7.28
N VAL A 257 -12.42 14.68 -7.45
CA VAL A 257 -11.88 14.25 -8.75
C VAL A 257 -11.76 12.74 -8.79
N THR A 258 -11.86 12.14 -9.97
CA THR A 258 -11.72 10.70 -10.14
C THR A 258 -10.28 10.25 -9.89
N GLY A 259 -10.14 9.08 -9.27
CA GLY A 259 -8.94 8.26 -9.30
C GLY A 259 -9.08 7.13 -10.30
N ASN A 260 -8.14 6.20 -10.29
CA ASN A 260 -8.14 5.08 -11.21
C ASN A 260 -9.26 4.07 -10.92
N HIS A 261 -9.73 3.99 -9.67
CA HIS A 261 -10.73 3.02 -9.27
C HIS A 261 -12.13 3.32 -9.80
N GLU A 262 -12.50 4.58 -9.94
CA GLU A 262 -13.79 4.95 -10.53
C GLU A 262 -13.93 4.51 -12.00
N TYR A 263 -12.81 4.28 -12.69
CA TYR A 263 -12.78 3.77 -14.07
C TYR A 263 -12.78 2.24 -14.19
N TYR A 264 -12.78 1.49 -13.09
CA TYR A 264 -12.80 0.02 -13.12
C TYR A 264 -14.20 -0.59 -13.32
N THR A 265 -15.25 0.24 -13.29
CA THR A 265 -16.61 -0.19 -13.62
C THR A 265 -16.79 -0.27 -15.15
N ALA A 266 -17.72 -1.11 -15.60
CA ALA A 266 -17.94 -1.33 -17.03
C ALA A 266 -18.36 -0.07 -17.81
N ASN A 267 -18.99 0.89 -17.11
CA ASN A 267 -19.54 2.12 -17.70
C ASN A 267 -18.72 3.37 -17.33
N GLY A 268 -17.54 3.20 -16.72
CA GLY A 268 -16.72 4.30 -16.23
C GLY A 268 -17.32 5.03 -15.02
N PRO A 269 -16.82 6.25 -14.71
CA PRO A 269 -17.03 6.88 -13.41
C PRO A 269 -18.42 7.53 -13.25
N LYS A 270 -19.23 7.58 -14.31
CA LYS A 270 -20.42 8.43 -14.39
C LYS A 270 -21.42 8.18 -13.26
N GLU A 271 -21.69 6.91 -12.93
CA GLU A 271 -22.63 6.57 -11.87
C GLU A 271 -22.22 7.16 -10.52
N TRP A 272 -20.93 7.11 -10.19
CA TRP A 272 -20.41 7.65 -8.95
C TRP A 272 -20.39 9.17 -8.94
N ILE A 273 -20.08 9.80 -10.06
CA ILE A 273 -20.17 11.26 -10.20
C ILE A 273 -21.59 11.74 -9.94
N ASP A 274 -22.59 11.08 -10.54
CA ASP A 274 -23.99 11.42 -10.36
C ASP A 274 -24.40 11.22 -8.89
N GLU A 275 -24.06 10.07 -8.28
CA GLU A 275 -24.34 9.79 -6.87
C GLU A 275 -23.70 10.83 -5.93
N LEU A 276 -22.42 11.15 -6.11
CA LEU A 276 -21.71 12.11 -5.27
C LEU A 276 -22.30 13.52 -5.37
N ASN A 277 -22.73 13.93 -6.57
CA ASN A 277 -23.43 15.19 -6.74
C ASN A 277 -24.75 15.22 -5.94
N THR A 278 -25.49 14.10 -5.85
CA THR A 278 -26.69 14.02 -4.99
C THR A 278 -26.37 14.09 -3.49
N LEU A 279 -25.16 13.67 -3.11
CA LEU A 279 -24.64 13.77 -1.75
C LEU A 279 -24.00 15.14 -1.46
N GLY A 280 -24.10 16.11 -2.37
CA GLY A 280 -23.54 17.45 -2.16
C GLY A 280 -22.01 17.53 -2.34
N VAL A 281 -21.39 16.52 -2.93
CA VAL A 281 -19.96 16.52 -3.30
C VAL A 281 -19.86 16.81 -4.80
N ARG A 282 -19.35 17.99 -5.15
CA ARG A 282 -19.25 18.42 -6.54
C ARG A 282 -18.03 17.79 -7.22
N SER A 283 -18.25 17.05 -8.30
CA SER A 283 -17.15 16.52 -9.11
C SER A 283 -16.57 17.60 -10.05
N LEU A 284 -15.25 17.83 -10.00
CA LEU A 284 -14.51 18.73 -10.90
C LEU A 284 -13.88 17.92 -12.04
N ARG A 285 -14.56 17.81 -13.18
CA ARG A 285 -14.12 17.01 -14.34
C ARG A 285 -13.48 17.89 -15.41
N ASN A 286 -12.16 17.99 -15.37
CA ASN A 286 -11.40 18.87 -16.27
C ASN A 286 -11.97 20.30 -16.27
N GLU A 287 -12.35 20.80 -15.09
CA GLU A 287 -13.01 22.09 -14.89
C GLU A 287 -12.41 22.83 -13.69
N ARG A 288 -12.75 24.11 -13.57
CA ARG A 288 -12.34 25.01 -12.50
C ARG A 288 -13.55 25.71 -11.90
N VAL A 289 -13.45 26.01 -10.62
CA VAL A 289 -14.33 26.92 -9.88
C VAL A 289 -13.52 28.01 -9.19
N GLU A 290 -14.16 29.15 -9.00
CA GLU A 290 -13.60 30.26 -8.22
C GLU A 290 -14.13 30.20 -6.79
N ILE A 291 -13.21 30.23 -5.83
CA ILE A 291 -13.52 30.24 -4.40
C ILE A 291 -13.30 31.66 -3.88
N ALA A 292 -14.39 32.37 -3.59
CA ALA A 292 -14.36 33.73 -3.08
C ALA A 292 -14.33 33.75 -1.55
N HIS A 293 -13.29 34.34 -0.96
CA HIS A 293 -13.14 34.49 0.49
C HIS A 293 -12.67 35.91 0.82
N ALA A 294 -13.42 36.63 1.68
CA ALA A 294 -13.07 37.98 2.12
C ALA A 294 -12.71 38.98 0.98
N GLY A 295 -13.35 38.83 -0.18
CA GLY A 295 -13.10 39.65 -1.38
C GLY A 295 -11.83 39.32 -2.15
N ALA A 296 -11.15 38.22 -1.81
CA ALA A 296 -10.10 37.58 -2.59
C ALA A 296 -10.65 36.31 -3.25
N THR A 297 -9.92 35.79 -4.25
CA THR A 297 -10.32 34.60 -5.02
C THR A 297 -9.15 33.63 -5.17
N LEU A 298 -9.43 32.35 -4.88
CA LEU A 298 -8.58 31.20 -5.17
C LEU A 298 -9.23 30.37 -6.27
N ASP A 299 -8.44 29.93 -7.25
CA ASP A 299 -8.92 28.96 -8.24
C ASP A 299 -8.77 27.54 -7.69
N LEU A 300 -9.85 26.75 -7.74
CA LEU A 300 -9.81 25.31 -7.49
C LEU A 300 -10.13 24.59 -8.80
N ALA A 301 -9.16 23.85 -9.32
CA ALA A 301 -9.29 23.09 -10.56
C ALA A 301 -9.26 21.58 -10.26
N GLY A 302 -9.90 20.79 -11.12
CA GLY A 302 -9.82 19.34 -11.07
C GLY A 302 -9.63 18.75 -12.47
N VAL A 303 -8.82 17.68 -12.57
CA VAL A 303 -8.65 16.89 -13.79
C VAL A 303 -8.99 15.43 -13.52
N ASN A 304 -9.47 14.76 -14.56
CA ASN A 304 -9.76 13.32 -14.50
C ASN A 304 -8.49 12.47 -14.36
N ASP A 305 -8.63 11.25 -13.86
CA ASP A 305 -7.54 10.27 -13.82
C ASP A 305 -7.07 9.85 -15.21
N VAL A 306 -5.77 9.54 -15.33
CA VAL A 306 -5.14 9.08 -16.58
C VAL A 306 -5.79 7.82 -17.16
N ASN A 307 -6.35 6.94 -16.34
CA ASN A 307 -7.05 5.74 -16.81
C ASN A 307 -8.31 6.07 -17.64
N GLY A 308 -8.90 7.25 -17.42
CA GLY A 308 -10.00 7.76 -18.23
C GLY A 308 -9.67 7.94 -19.71
N THR A 309 -8.38 8.03 -20.07
CA THR A 309 -7.92 8.14 -21.47
C THR A 309 -8.40 6.98 -22.33
N THR A 310 -8.52 5.78 -21.75
CA THR A 310 -9.01 4.58 -22.47
C THR A 310 -10.48 4.66 -22.84
N MET A 311 -11.21 5.61 -22.25
CA MET A 311 -12.64 5.87 -22.45
C MET A 311 -12.91 7.29 -22.99
N ASP A 312 -11.89 7.97 -23.55
CA ASP A 312 -11.96 9.37 -24.01
C ASP A 312 -12.37 10.37 -22.90
N ASP A 313 -12.03 10.05 -21.65
CA ASP A 313 -12.33 10.85 -20.45
C ASP A 313 -11.07 11.13 -19.63
N GLY A 314 -9.91 11.22 -20.30
CA GLY A 314 -8.62 11.46 -19.65
C GLY A 314 -8.47 12.89 -19.09
N PRO A 315 -7.33 13.18 -18.43
CA PRO A 315 -7.03 14.52 -17.94
C PRO A 315 -6.91 15.52 -19.08
N ASN A 316 -7.50 16.70 -18.88
CA ASN A 316 -7.40 17.83 -19.81
C ASN A 316 -7.15 19.13 -19.03
N MET A 317 -5.87 19.38 -18.77
CA MET A 317 -5.41 20.56 -18.03
C MET A 317 -5.74 21.87 -18.74
N ALA A 318 -5.65 21.87 -20.08
CA ALA A 318 -6.01 23.03 -20.89
C ALA A 318 -7.46 23.43 -20.66
N ASN A 319 -8.39 22.49 -20.70
CA ASN A 319 -9.80 22.75 -20.43
C ASN A 319 -10.02 23.20 -18.98
N ALA A 320 -9.42 22.51 -18.01
CA ALA A 320 -9.56 22.83 -16.59
C ALA A 320 -9.10 24.25 -16.26
N LEU A 321 -8.06 24.76 -16.94
CA LEU A 321 -7.46 26.05 -16.64
C LEU A 321 -7.76 27.14 -17.68
N THR A 322 -8.67 26.86 -18.62
CA THR A 322 -9.04 27.82 -19.67
C THR A 322 -9.63 29.10 -19.07
N GLY A 323 -9.12 30.25 -19.53
CA GLY A 323 -9.65 31.58 -19.20
C GLY A 323 -9.40 32.05 -17.76
N ARG A 324 -8.52 31.37 -17.00
CA ARG A 324 -8.21 31.77 -15.62
C ARG A 324 -7.39 33.07 -15.57
N ASP A 325 -7.56 33.80 -14.47
CA ASP A 325 -6.69 34.93 -14.12
C ASP A 325 -5.37 34.39 -13.55
N THR A 326 -4.29 34.52 -14.32
CA THR A 326 -2.96 34.01 -13.96
C THR A 326 -2.28 34.81 -12.85
N THR A 327 -2.90 35.89 -12.34
CA THR A 327 -2.40 36.59 -11.15
C THR A 327 -2.85 35.93 -9.84
N ARG A 328 -3.88 35.07 -9.88
CA ARG A 328 -4.44 34.36 -8.71
C ARG A 328 -3.83 32.98 -8.54
N PRO A 329 -3.76 32.44 -7.31
CA PRO A 329 -3.29 31.09 -7.10
C PRO A 329 -4.31 30.07 -7.62
N VAL A 330 -3.83 28.92 -8.07
CA VAL A 330 -4.63 27.76 -8.40
C VAL A 330 -4.17 26.53 -7.63
N VAL A 331 -5.12 25.88 -6.96
CA VAL A 331 -4.96 24.56 -6.36
C VAL A 331 -5.61 23.55 -7.31
N LEU A 332 -4.84 22.54 -7.72
CA LEU A 332 -5.27 21.47 -8.59
C LEU A 332 -5.57 20.20 -7.77
N LEU A 333 -6.75 19.63 -7.95
CA LEU A 333 -7.06 18.27 -7.52
C LEU A 333 -6.72 17.31 -8.67
N SER A 334 -5.79 16.39 -8.42
CA SER A 334 -5.37 15.40 -9.40
C SER A 334 -4.90 14.14 -8.67
N HIS A 335 -5.57 13.02 -8.91
CA HIS A 335 -5.36 11.82 -8.10
C HIS A 335 -3.92 11.30 -8.15
N GLN A 336 -3.32 11.21 -9.35
CA GLN A 336 -1.98 10.66 -9.50
C GLN A 336 -0.87 11.70 -9.39
N PRO A 337 0.12 11.53 -8.49
CA PRO A 337 1.24 12.45 -8.34
C PRO A 337 2.02 12.73 -9.63
N VAL A 338 2.14 11.74 -10.52
CA VAL A 338 2.85 11.88 -11.80
C VAL A 338 2.30 13.00 -12.70
N GLN A 339 1.03 13.41 -12.53
CA GLN A 339 0.42 14.49 -13.33
C GLN A 339 1.02 15.88 -13.01
N VAL A 340 1.83 16.01 -11.96
CA VAL A 340 2.48 17.28 -11.57
C VAL A 340 3.37 17.86 -12.66
N HIS A 341 4.01 17.00 -13.46
CA HIS A 341 4.84 17.45 -14.58
C HIS A 341 4.03 18.17 -15.66
N ASP A 342 2.77 17.80 -15.86
CA ASP A 342 1.89 18.53 -16.77
C ASP A 342 1.33 19.77 -16.06
N ALA A 343 0.92 19.66 -14.79
CA ALA A 343 0.43 20.79 -13.99
C ALA A 343 1.43 21.97 -13.96
N ALA A 344 2.73 21.68 -13.84
CA ALA A 344 3.79 22.68 -13.86
C ALA A 344 3.82 23.50 -15.17
N ARG A 345 3.52 22.87 -16.31
CA ARG A 345 3.49 23.56 -17.62
C ARG A 345 2.35 24.58 -17.73
N TYR A 346 1.32 24.44 -16.91
CA TYR A 346 0.19 25.37 -16.85
C TYR A 346 0.27 26.35 -15.66
N GLY A 347 1.40 26.37 -14.95
CA GLY A 347 1.65 27.28 -13.82
C GLY A 347 0.69 27.03 -12.66
N VAL A 348 0.48 25.76 -12.31
CA VAL A 348 -0.24 25.35 -11.10
C VAL A 348 0.62 25.64 -9.87
N ASP A 349 0.06 26.27 -8.83
CA ASP A 349 0.83 26.59 -7.61
C ASP A 349 0.93 25.38 -6.67
N LEU A 350 -0.18 24.64 -6.54
CA LEU A 350 -0.28 23.48 -5.66
C LEU A 350 -1.12 22.37 -6.31
N GLN A 351 -0.57 21.17 -6.39
CA GLN A 351 -1.31 19.96 -6.70
C GLN A 351 -1.59 19.15 -5.43
N LEU A 352 -2.81 18.70 -5.26
CA LEU A 352 -3.22 17.75 -4.23
C LEU A 352 -3.44 16.39 -4.89
N SER A 353 -2.85 15.34 -4.31
CA SER A 353 -2.86 13.98 -4.84
C SER A 353 -2.98 12.91 -3.75
N GLY A 354 -3.35 11.70 -4.16
CA GLY A 354 -3.37 10.48 -3.33
C GLY A 354 -2.61 9.35 -4.03
N HIS A 355 -3.27 8.21 -4.26
CA HIS A 355 -2.86 7.10 -5.12
C HIS A 355 -1.74 6.20 -4.58
N THR A 356 -0.78 6.77 -3.86
CA THR A 356 0.43 6.03 -3.43
C THR A 356 0.20 5.19 -2.18
N HIS A 357 -0.81 5.53 -1.38
CA HIS A 357 -1.03 5.04 -0.01
C HIS A 357 0.20 5.15 0.91
N GLY A 358 1.17 6.02 0.60
CA GLY A 358 2.50 6.03 1.25
C GLY A 358 3.27 4.70 1.11
N GLY A 359 2.88 3.83 0.18
CA GLY A 359 3.42 2.49 0.03
C GLY A 359 2.93 1.49 1.08
N GLN A 360 1.69 1.65 1.55
CA GLN A 360 0.84 0.81 2.44
C GLN A 360 1.52 -0.26 3.31
N MET A 361 2.25 -1.21 2.72
CA MET A 361 2.95 -2.30 3.39
C MET A 361 4.47 -2.15 3.24
N ALA A 362 5.15 -1.50 4.19
CA ALA A 362 6.61 -1.41 4.18
C ALA A 362 7.29 -2.80 4.06
N PRO A 363 8.36 -2.95 3.26
CA PRO A 363 9.12 -1.90 2.59
C PRO A 363 8.65 -1.57 1.16
N PHE A 364 7.38 -1.85 0.80
CA PHE A 364 6.87 -1.56 -0.55
C PHE A 364 6.95 -0.07 -0.92
N ASN A 365 6.92 0.80 0.07
CA ASN A 365 7.20 2.23 -0.05
C ASN A 365 8.56 2.57 -0.70
N LEU A 366 9.55 1.66 -0.67
CA LEU A 366 10.83 1.84 -1.36
C LEU A 366 10.75 1.62 -2.88
N ILE A 367 9.66 1.01 -3.37
CA ILE A 367 9.44 0.68 -4.79
C ILE A 367 8.54 1.73 -5.46
N VAL A 368 7.64 2.37 -4.70
CA VAL A 368 6.74 3.42 -5.21
C VAL A 368 7.45 4.56 -5.97
N PRO A 369 8.63 5.06 -5.53
CA PRO A 369 9.37 6.10 -6.25
C PRO A 369 9.78 5.74 -7.68
N LEU A 370 9.74 4.46 -8.07
CA LEU A 370 10.02 4.04 -9.45
C LEU A 370 8.91 4.43 -10.43
N GLN A 371 7.73 4.76 -9.93
CA GLN A 371 6.55 5.08 -10.75
C GLN A 371 5.94 6.44 -10.42
N GLN A 372 6.13 6.95 -9.20
CA GLN A 372 5.55 8.20 -8.74
C GLN A 372 6.65 9.16 -8.25
N PRO A 373 6.61 10.45 -8.62
CA PRO A 373 7.64 11.42 -8.25
C PRO A 373 7.69 11.67 -6.73
N VAL A 374 6.55 11.57 -6.06
CA VAL A 374 6.41 11.82 -4.62
C VAL A 374 5.56 10.70 -4.01
N VAL A 375 6.04 10.12 -2.90
CA VAL A 375 5.34 9.02 -2.21
C VAL A 375 4.32 9.55 -1.22
N GLN A 376 4.65 10.57 -0.43
CA GLN A 376 3.77 11.18 0.56
C GLN A 376 4.35 12.52 1.02
N GLY A 377 3.50 13.40 1.55
CA GLY A 377 3.90 14.69 2.11
C GLY A 377 3.99 15.80 1.05
N LEU A 378 4.49 16.97 1.50
CA LEU A 378 4.68 18.16 0.67
C LEU A 378 6.06 18.13 -0.01
N ASP A 379 6.10 18.37 -1.31
CA ASP A 379 7.32 18.50 -2.10
C ASP A 379 7.14 19.54 -3.21
N VAL A 380 8.20 19.79 -4.01
CA VAL A 380 8.19 20.70 -5.16
C VAL A 380 8.74 19.99 -6.38
N ILE A 381 7.94 19.93 -7.46
CA ILE A 381 8.34 19.35 -8.74
C ILE A 381 8.13 20.39 -9.84
N ASP A 382 9.18 20.67 -10.61
CA ASP A 382 9.16 21.61 -11.73
C ASP A 382 8.60 23.01 -11.38
N GLY A 383 8.77 23.44 -10.13
CA GLY A 383 8.27 24.73 -9.61
C GLY A 383 6.84 24.71 -9.07
N THR A 384 6.11 23.60 -9.20
CA THR A 384 4.79 23.39 -8.60
C THR A 384 4.92 22.65 -7.27
N GLN A 385 4.26 23.14 -6.22
CA GLN A 385 4.14 22.37 -4.98
C GLN A 385 3.19 21.20 -5.18
N ILE A 386 3.49 20.07 -4.57
CA ILE A 386 2.60 18.91 -4.56
C ILE A 386 2.48 18.37 -3.14
N TYR A 387 1.26 18.11 -2.70
CA TYR A 387 0.98 17.35 -1.49
C TYR A 387 0.38 16.00 -1.84
N VAL A 388 1.03 14.92 -1.44
CA VAL A 388 0.54 13.55 -1.61
C VAL A 388 0.09 13.01 -0.26
N THR A 389 -1.21 12.80 -0.09
CA THR A 389 -1.73 12.14 1.10
C THR A 389 -1.48 10.64 1.05
N ARG A 390 -1.36 10.02 2.23
CA ARG A 390 -1.37 8.56 2.38
C ARG A 390 -2.76 7.95 2.18
N GLY A 391 -3.81 8.77 2.10
CA GLY A 391 -5.18 8.32 1.97
C GLY A 391 -5.77 7.76 3.28
N ALA A 392 -7.09 7.72 3.38
CA ALA A 392 -7.80 7.41 4.62
C ALA A 392 -8.20 5.93 4.80
N GLY A 393 -8.20 5.17 3.71
CA GLY A 393 -8.55 3.75 3.69
C GLY A 393 -7.34 2.83 3.48
N PHE A 394 -7.59 1.68 2.88
CA PHE A 394 -6.59 0.73 2.43
C PHE A 394 -7.06 0.08 1.14
N TRP A 395 -6.12 -0.28 0.27
CA TRP A 395 -6.41 -1.02 -0.95
C TRP A 395 -5.99 -2.48 -0.82
N GLY A 396 -6.89 -3.40 -1.16
CA GLY A 396 -6.67 -4.85 -1.09
C GLY A 396 -6.54 -5.36 0.35
N PRO A 397 -5.34 -5.78 0.81
CA PRO A 397 -5.15 -6.23 2.19
C PRO A 397 -5.43 -5.11 3.20
N PRO A 398 -6.24 -5.37 4.24
CA PRO A 398 -6.57 -4.42 5.31
C PRO A 398 -5.41 -4.27 6.29
N VAL A 399 -4.24 -3.87 5.80
CA VAL A 399 -2.97 -3.83 6.54
C VAL A 399 -2.15 -2.62 6.11
N ARG A 400 -1.81 -1.74 7.06
CA ARG A 400 -0.97 -0.55 6.85
C ARG A 400 0.24 -0.55 7.79
N VAL A 401 1.46 -0.62 7.26
CA VAL A 401 2.72 -0.63 8.02
C VAL A 401 3.67 0.39 7.42
N GLY A 402 4.13 1.34 8.25
CA GLY A 402 5.00 2.43 7.80
C GLY A 402 4.29 3.56 7.04
N ALA A 403 3.00 3.40 6.76
CA ALA A 403 2.15 4.42 6.17
C ALA A 403 0.75 4.37 6.80
N PRO A 404 0.54 4.95 8.00
CA PRO A 404 -0.79 5.01 8.62
C PRO A 404 -1.80 5.71 7.69
N PRO A 405 -3.11 5.45 7.82
CA PRO A 405 -4.10 6.27 7.12
C PRO A 405 -4.02 7.73 7.57
N GLU A 406 -4.42 8.64 6.69
CA GLU A 406 -4.26 10.08 6.86
C GLU A 406 -5.49 10.86 6.37
N ILE A 407 -5.82 11.93 7.09
CA ILE A 407 -6.60 13.07 6.57
C ILE A 407 -5.72 14.30 6.79
N ALA A 408 -5.45 15.06 5.73
CA ALA A 408 -4.60 16.24 5.83
C ALA A 408 -5.44 17.51 5.96
N LEU A 409 -4.95 18.48 6.72
CA LEU A 409 -5.46 19.84 6.76
C LEU A 409 -4.36 20.77 6.28
N LEU A 410 -4.52 21.26 5.05
CA LEU A 410 -3.60 22.23 4.49
C LEU A 410 -4.06 23.63 4.88
N GLU A 411 -3.13 24.41 5.43
CA GLU A 411 -3.35 25.80 5.77
C GLU A 411 -2.54 26.68 4.82
N LEU A 412 -3.24 27.50 4.03
CA LEU A 412 -2.63 28.31 2.99
C LEU A 412 -2.13 29.64 3.55
N HIS A 413 -0.92 30.03 3.15
CA HIS A 413 -0.24 31.25 3.55
C HIS A 413 0.35 31.97 2.34
N PRO A 414 0.44 33.31 2.34
CA PRO A 414 1.08 34.08 1.27
C PRO A 414 2.61 33.93 1.25
#